data_AF-A0A084QR99-F1
#
_entry.id   AF-A0A084QR99-F1
#
_cell.length_a   1.000
_cell.length_b   1.000
_cell.length_c   1.000
_cell.angle_alpha   90.00
_cell.angle_beta   90.00
_cell.angle_gamma   90.00
#
_symmetry.space_group_name_H-M   'P 1'
#
loop_
_entity.id
_entity.type
_entity.pdbx_description
1 polymer ?
#
loop_
_entity_poly.entity_id
_entity_poly.type
_entity_poly.pdbx_seq_one_letter_code
_entity_poly.pdbx_strand_id
1 'polypeptide(L)'
;MLLLDYQNVLIQSVLTERFSGAAPANIDQTVSDFDGVTFHISTPETKTQILLSIQIRCFKDLVQYGAEQVLEREYGQYVVAVEPGFDFSVLVDLEKLPESKEERDALALKFALLKRNAMAAPFEQAYQEHYQLREEASKFTSEEAPQGIREGGQVKAIHYREEEAIYLKASHDRVTVIFSTVFREETDRVFGKVFIQEFVDARRRAIQNAPQVLFRNDPPLELQGVPGVRNTGTGETGYVTFVLFPRHLTPQRMPDVISHIQTFRDYFHYHIKASKAYIHSRMRKRTADFLQVLRRARPENEERERKTASGRTFKVQVNIASKLRVSTRGITAVQVAKKMVWPFGSSDAGKEAVSNEPKKKPISWADSLGNHESDHFAAAKEWAPMIAFSLAGLGALQLYANYLRRIPGAAFVRPSFFHNRSLFGKVTSVGDGDGLNMFHTPGGRATGWGWLRSVPSTRKELKDRTISIRIAGVDAPEGAHFGRPAQPFAAEARKWLSDYVLHRHVRAYVYKRDHYDRIVASVYVRRFFIRRNVGLELVKRGLATTYEAKTGAEFGGLKAVYEKAEAKAKRKQLGIWSIKASEFESPRQYKEKWAAVEGQPKI
;
A
#
# COMPACT_ATOMS: atom_id res chain seq x y z
N MET A 1 -0.25 -14.79 3.31
CA MET A 1 -1.72 -14.68 3.21
C MET A 1 -2.13 -13.24 3.47
N LEU A 2 -2.89 -12.61 2.57
CA LEU A 2 -3.32 -11.20 2.71
C LEU A 2 -4.72 -11.10 3.30
N LEU A 3 -5.72 -11.74 2.70
CA LEU A 3 -7.05 -11.90 3.30
C LEU A 3 -7.09 -13.20 4.12
N LEU A 4 -7.86 -13.22 5.20
CA LEU A 4 -8.11 -14.46 5.94
C LEU A 4 -9.14 -15.30 5.20
N ASP A 5 -9.01 -16.62 5.26
CA ASP A 5 -10.02 -17.54 4.76
C ASP A 5 -11.29 -17.46 5.63
N TYR A 6 -12.45 -17.68 5.04
CA TYR A 6 -13.75 -17.59 5.73
C TYR A 6 -14.17 -18.91 6.39
N GLN A 7 -13.67 -20.02 5.84
CA GLN A 7 -13.95 -21.36 6.30
C GLN A 7 -12.87 -21.87 7.25
N ASN A 8 -13.24 -22.80 8.12
CA ASN A 8 -12.26 -23.51 8.92
C ASN A 8 -11.51 -24.54 8.07
N VAL A 9 -10.25 -24.25 7.76
CA VAL A 9 -9.40 -25.07 6.87
C VAL A 9 -9.21 -26.48 7.42
N LEU A 10 -9.13 -26.65 8.74
CA LEU A 10 -8.96 -27.96 9.34
C LEU A 10 -10.22 -28.81 9.14
N ILE A 11 -11.40 -28.27 9.47
CA ILE A 11 -12.68 -28.96 9.28
C ILE A 11 -12.86 -29.35 7.81
N GLN A 12 -12.60 -28.40 6.89
CA GLN A 12 -12.67 -28.67 5.46
C GLN A 12 -11.74 -29.83 5.06
N SER A 13 -10.48 -29.80 5.49
CA SER A 13 -9.50 -30.85 5.15
C SER A 13 -9.90 -32.22 5.68
N VAL A 14 -10.37 -32.31 6.93
CA VAL A 14 -10.82 -33.56 7.56
C VAL A 14 -12.03 -34.11 6.82
N LEU A 15 -13.03 -33.28 6.52
CA LEU A 15 -14.23 -33.72 5.82
C LEU A 15 -13.93 -34.14 4.37
N THR A 16 -13.14 -33.37 3.62
CA THR A 16 -12.73 -33.74 2.26
C THR A 16 -11.95 -35.05 2.23
N GLU A 17 -11.05 -35.28 3.18
CA GLU A 17 -10.34 -36.55 3.30
C GLU A 17 -11.32 -37.71 3.55
N ARG A 18 -12.31 -37.53 4.44
CA ARG A 18 -13.29 -38.57 4.76
C ARG A 18 -14.28 -38.83 3.63
N PHE A 19 -14.68 -37.80 2.87
CA PHE A 19 -15.59 -37.93 1.73
C PHE A 19 -14.93 -38.55 0.48
N SER A 20 -13.60 -38.69 0.47
CA SER A 20 -12.84 -39.27 -0.64
C SER A 20 -13.02 -40.78 -0.81
N GLY A 21 -13.74 -41.45 0.09
CA GLY A 21 -13.93 -42.91 0.09
C GLY A 21 -12.87 -43.67 0.90
N ALA A 22 -12.15 -42.97 1.78
CA ALA A 22 -11.26 -43.61 2.76
C ALA A 22 -12.05 -44.50 3.72
N ALA A 23 -11.40 -45.54 4.26
CA ALA A 23 -12.01 -46.43 5.24
C ALA A 23 -12.51 -45.65 6.46
N PRO A 24 -13.74 -45.90 6.96
CA PRO A 24 -14.28 -45.24 8.14
C PRO A 24 -13.35 -45.38 9.35
N ALA A 25 -13.05 -44.25 10.00
CA ALA A 25 -12.14 -44.17 11.14
C ALA A 25 -12.84 -43.46 12.30
N ASN A 26 -12.50 -43.85 13.53
CA ASN A 26 -12.96 -43.11 14.72
C ASN A 26 -12.32 -41.73 14.72
N ILE A 27 -13.13 -40.70 14.93
CA ILE A 27 -12.69 -39.31 15.08
C ILE A 27 -13.18 -38.83 16.42
N ASP A 28 -12.31 -38.16 17.15
CA ASP A 28 -12.62 -37.42 18.38
C ASP A 28 -11.58 -36.31 18.49
N GLN A 29 -11.95 -35.12 18.03
CA GLN A 29 -11.05 -33.98 17.92
C GLN A 29 -11.76 -32.68 18.27
N THR A 30 -11.16 -31.90 19.16
CA THR A 30 -11.58 -30.53 19.46
C THR A 30 -10.72 -29.54 18.68
N VAL A 31 -11.35 -28.58 18.01
CA VAL A 31 -10.72 -27.63 17.11
C VAL A 31 -11.10 -26.22 17.53
N SER A 32 -10.12 -25.35 17.76
CA SER A 32 -10.38 -23.94 18.04
C SER A 32 -10.39 -23.10 16.78
N ASP A 33 -11.24 -22.09 16.76
CA ASP A 33 -11.31 -21.06 15.72
C ASP A 33 -11.18 -19.66 16.36
N PHE A 34 -11.15 -18.61 15.54
CA PHE A 34 -11.14 -17.24 16.02
C PHE A 34 -12.38 -16.93 16.88
N ASP A 35 -12.27 -15.88 17.70
CA ASP A 35 -13.33 -15.40 18.60
C ASP A 35 -13.71 -16.35 19.73
N GLY A 36 -12.83 -17.29 20.05
CA GLY A 36 -13.07 -18.26 21.12
C GLY A 36 -14.16 -19.28 20.75
N VAL A 37 -14.39 -19.48 19.44
CA VAL A 37 -15.26 -20.53 18.94
C VAL A 37 -14.54 -21.87 19.05
N THR A 38 -15.25 -22.88 19.52
CA THR A 38 -14.76 -24.25 19.63
C THR A 38 -15.64 -25.15 18.79
N PHE A 39 -15.01 -26.00 18.00
CA PHE A 39 -15.64 -27.07 17.26
C PHE A 39 -15.25 -28.41 17.87
N HIS A 40 -16.15 -29.37 17.76
CA HIS A 40 -15.90 -30.75 18.11
C HIS A 40 -16.32 -31.64 16.95
N ILE A 41 -15.38 -32.40 16.43
CA ILE A 41 -15.63 -33.39 15.37
C ILE A 41 -15.47 -34.76 16.01
N SER A 42 -16.55 -35.52 16.04
CA SER A 42 -16.57 -36.84 16.67
C SER A 42 -17.35 -37.86 15.85
N THR A 43 -17.14 -39.14 16.14
CA THR A 43 -17.93 -40.27 15.63
C THR A 43 -18.55 -40.99 16.84
N PRO A 44 -19.71 -40.54 17.35
CA PRO A 44 -20.20 -40.94 18.67
C PRO A 44 -20.70 -42.40 18.72
N GLU A 45 -21.48 -42.81 17.72
CA GLU A 45 -22.10 -44.16 17.68
C GLU A 45 -21.43 -45.06 16.65
N THR A 46 -21.28 -44.57 15.41
CA THR A 46 -20.74 -45.34 14.29
C THR A 46 -19.61 -44.59 13.61
N LYS A 47 -18.66 -45.34 13.04
CA LYS A 47 -17.53 -44.79 12.25
C LYS A 47 -17.97 -44.09 10.96
N THR A 48 -19.18 -44.39 10.50
CA THR A 48 -19.77 -43.84 9.28
C THR A 48 -20.48 -42.51 9.52
N GLN A 49 -20.83 -42.18 10.77
CA GLN A 49 -21.50 -40.94 11.11
C GLN A 49 -20.54 -39.96 11.77
N ILE A 50 -20.33 -38.83 11.13
CA ILE A 50 -19.49 -37.74 11.63
C ILE A 50 -20.40 -36.68 12.23
N LEU A 51 -20.29 -36.48 13.54
CA LEU A 51 -20.91 -35.40 14.28
C LEU A 51 -19.97 -34.19 14.29
N LEU A 52 -20.48 -33.03 13.90
CA LEU A 52 -19.81 -31.74 14.01
C LEU A 52 -20.64 -30.84 14.91
N SER A 53 -20.10 -30.51 16.07
CA SER A 53 -20.69 -29.60 17.03
C SER A 53 -19.91 -28.29 17.11
N ILE A 54 -20.60 -27.18 17.32
CA ILE A 54 -20.01 -25.84 17.45
C ILE A 54 -20.48 -25.18 18.74
N GLN A 55 -19.55 -24.54 19.43
CA GLN A 55 -19.80 -23.70 20.59
C GLN A 55 -19.41 -22.26 20.25
N ILE A 56 -20.35 -21.33 20.35
CA ILE A 56 -20.17 -19.91 20.12
C ILE A 56 -20.64 -19.15 21.35
N ARG A 57 -19.75 -18.38 21.97
CA ARG A 57 -20.07 -17.60 23.18
C ARG A 57 -21.34 -16.75 23.07
N CYS A 58 -21.51 -16.08 21.93
CA CYS A 58 -22.66 -15.21 21.68
C CYS A 58 -23.83 -15.92 20.99
N PHE A 59 -23.91 -17.26 21.00
CA PHE A 59 -24.98 -17.98 20.29
C PHE A 59 -26.38 -17.52 20.71
N LYS A 60 -26.59 -17.25 22.00
CA LYS A 60 -27.87 -16.71 22.51
C LYS A 60 -28.25 -15.37 21.88
N ASP A 61 -27.28 -14.48 21.67
CA ASP A 61 -27.51 -13.20 20.96
C ASP A 61 -27.88 -13.49 19.49
N LEU A 62 -27.18 -14.44 18.85
CA LEU A 62 -27.43 -14.81 17.45
C LEU A 62 -28.84 -15.40 17.24
N VAL A 63 -29.31 -16.23 18.17
CA VAL A 63 -30.67 -16.81 18.13
C VAL A 63 -31.75 -15.71 18.16
N GLN A 64 -31.56 -14.65 18.95
CA GLN A 64 -32.49 -13.50 18.98
C GLN A 64 -32.63 -12.81 17.62
N TYR A 65 -31.58 -12.86 16.79
CA TYR A 65 -31.55 -12.27 15.45
C TYR A 65 -31.76 -13.30 14.33
N GLY A 66 -32.26 -14.48 14.68
CA GLY A 66 -32.71 -15.48 13.72
C GLY A 66 -31.65 -16.45 13.20
N ALA A 67 -30.63 -16.75 14.00
CA ALA A 67 -29.61 -17.73 13.63
C ALA A 67 -30.17 -19.13 13.41
N GLU A 68 -31.19 -19.56 14.17
CA GLU A 68 -31.82 -20.87 13.99
C GLU A 68 -32.45 -21.02 12.61
N GLN A 69 -33.16 -20.00 12.11
CA GLN A 69 -33.78 -20.08 10.77
C GLN A 69 -32.72 -20.13 9.67
N VAL A 70 -31.61 -19.42 9.81
CA VAL A 70 -30.50 -19.46 8.85
C VAL A 70 -29.81 -20.82 8.89
N LEU A 71 -29.53 -21.36 10.08
CA LEU A 71 -28.90 -22.66 10.23
C LEU A 71 -29.81 -23.79 9.76
N GLU A 72 -31.11 -23.73 10.01
CA GLU A 72 -32.09 -24.70 9.51
C GLU A 72 -32.20 -24.63 7.98
N ARG A 73 -32.23 -23.43 7.40
CA ARG A 73 -32.23 -23.22 5.94
C ARG A 73 -31.00 -23.85 5.28
N GLU A 74 -29.82 -23.66 5.88
CA GLU A 74 -28.58 -24.16 5.30
C GLU A 74 -28.36 -25.65 5.60
N TYR A 75 -28.67 -26.12 6.81
CA TYR A 75 -28.24 -27.44 7.29
C TYR A 75 -29.37 -28.39 7.64
N GLY A 76 -30.66 -28.02 7.53
CA GLY A 76 -31.80 -28.74 8.11
C GLY A 76 -31.79 -30.26 7.96
N GLN A 77 -31.41 -30.79 6.79
CA GLN A 77 -31.31 -32.24 6.55
C GLN A 77 -30.23 -32.98 7.37
N TYR A 78 -29.31 -32.23 7.99
CA TYR A 78 -28.18 -32.71 8.79
C TYR A 78 -28.30 -32.31 10.27
N VAL A 79 -29.30 -31.52 10.65
CA VAL A 79 -29.44 -31.05 12.03
C VAL A 79 -29.84 -32.21 12.93
N VAL A 80 -29.18 -32.32 14.07
CA VAL A 80 -29.45 -33.34 15.09
C VAL A 80 -29.56 -32.69 16.47
N ALA A 81 -29.93 -33.49 17.48
CA ALA A 81 -29.92 -33.03 18.86
C ALA A 81 -28.53 -32.50 19.24
N VAL A 82 -28.50 -31.35 19.89
CA VAL A 82 -27.26 -30.65 20.25
C VAL A 82 -26.46 -31.47 21.26
N GLU A 83 -25.17 -31.62 20.98
CA GLU A 83 -24.23 -32.28 21.87
C GLU A 83 -24.09 -31.52 23.20
N PRO A 84 -24.09 -32.19 24.37
CA PRO A 84 -23.94 -31.53 25.66
C PRO A 84 -22.70 -30.63 25.72
N GLY A 85 -22.90 -29.34 26.05
CA GLY A 85 -21.82 -28.35 26.13
C GLY A 85 -21.58 -27.55 24.85
N PHE A 86 -22.29 -27.87 23.76
CA PHE A 86 -22.26 -27.13 22.50
C PHE A 86 -23.59 -26.41 22.27
N ASP A 87 -23.60 -25.52 21.27
CA ASP A 87 -24.76 -24.69 20.95
C ASP A 87 -25.54 -25.20 19.72
N PHE A 88 -24.84 -25.83 18.78
CA PHE A 88 -25.45 -26.39 17.57
C PHE A 88 -24.66 -27.62 17.08
N SER A 89 -25.36 -28.64 16.58
CA SER A 89 -24.75 -29.88 16.12
C SER A 89 -25.37 -30.35 14.81
N VAL A 90 -24.50 -30.82 13.91
CA VAL A 90 -24.88 -31.39 12.61
C VAL A 90 -24.20 -32.72 12.40
N LEU A 91 -24.92 -33.69 11.82
CA LEU A 91 -24.43 -35.04 11.58
C LEU A 91 -24.43 -35.34 10.09
N VAL A 92 -23.30 -35.85 9.61
CA VAL A 92 -23.13 -36.29 8.22
C VAL A 92 -22.88 -37.79 8.20
N ASP A 93 -23.68 -38.49 7.41
CA ASP A 93 -23.54 -39.91 7.16
C ASP A 93 -22.69 -40.13 5.89
N LEU A 94 -21.58 -40.86 6.03
CA LEU A 94 -20.66 -41.21 4.94
C LEU A 94 -21.31 -42.12 3.89
N GLU A 95 -22.38 -42.85 4.25
CA GLU A 95 -23.11 -43.72 3.32
C GLU A 95 -24.07 -42.95 2.41
N LYS A 96 -24.53 -41.78 2.84
CA LYS A 96 -25.50 -40.93 2.14
C LYS A 96 -24.86 -39.69 1.52
N LEU A 97 -23.67 -39.85 0.95
CA LEU A 97 -22.96 -38.76 0.29
C LEU A 97 -23.39 -38.61 -1.18
N PRO A 98 -23.32 -37.39 -1.74
CA PRO A 98 -23.54 -37.16 -3.17
C PRO A 98 -22.56 -37.97 -4.04
N GLU A 99 -22.99 -38.41 -5.22
CA GLU A 99 -22.15 -39.22 -6.11
C GLU A 99 -20.98 -38.41 -6.68
N SER A 100 -21.23 -37.16 -7.07
CA SER A 100 -20.24 -36.28 -7.68
C SER A 100 -19.19 -35.79 -6.67
N LYS A 101 -17.92 -35.84 -7.06
CA LYS A 101 -16.81 -35.30 -6.25
C LYS A 101 -16.98 -33.81 -5.97
N GLU A 102 -17.43 -33.04 -6.96
CA GLU A 102 -17.61 -31.59 -6.82
C GLU A 102 -18.67 -31.25 -5.78
N GLU A 103 -19.74 -32.03 -5.72
CA GLU A 103 -20.81 -31.88 -4.73
C GLU A 103 -20.34 -32.26 -3.32
N ARG A 104 -19.49 -33.29 -3.19
CA ARG A 104 -18.86 -33.64 -1.90
C ARG A 104 -17.94 -32.53 -1.40
N ASP A 105 -17.11 -31.97 -2.27
CA ASP A 105 -16.21 -30.88 -1.92
C ASP A 105 -16.98 -29.60 -1.53
N ALA A 106 -18.08 -29.30 -2.25
CA ALA A 106 -18.99 -28.21 -1.89
C ALA A 106 -19.68 -28.44 -0.53
N LEU A 107 -20.08 -29.69 -0.25
CA LEU A 107 -20.66 -30.07 1.04
C LEU A 107 -19.65 -29.89 2.18
N ALA A 108 -18.41 -30.35 2.01
CA ALA A 108 -17.34 -30.18 2.99
C ALA A 108 -17.07 -28.69 3.28
N LEU A 109 -17.04 -27.85 2.24
CA LEU A 109 -16.91 -26.40 2.40
C LEU A 109 -18.11 -25.80 3.15
N LYS A 110 -19.33 -26.28 2.89
CA LYS A 110 -20.54 -25.83 3.57
C LYS A 110 -20.48 -26.09 5.08
N PHE A 111 -20.01 -27.26 5.51
CA PHE A 111 -19.78 -27.54 6.93
C PHE A 111 -18.64 -26.71 7.52
N ALA A 112 -17.57 -26.48 6.77
CA ALA A 112 -16.46 -25.63 7.22
C ALA A 112 -16.85 -24.14 7.39
N LEU A 113 -17.97 -23.70 6.80
CA LEU A 113 -18.53 -22.34 6.93
C LEU A 113 -19.54 -22.19 8.07
N LEU A 114 -19.68 -23.19 8.96
CA LEU A 114 -20.71 -23.19 10.02
C LEU A 114 -20.67 -21.94 10.92
N LYS A 115 -19.48 -21.52 11.38
CA LYS A 115 -19.30 -20.27 12.14
C LYS A 115 -19.80 -19.05 11.35
N ARG A 116 -19.42 -18.95 10.07
CA ARG A 116 -19.79 -17.85 9.18
C ARG A 116 -21.31 -17.79 8.99
N ASN A 117 -21.95 -18.93 8.78
CA ASN A 117 -23.40 -18.99 8.58
C ASN A 117 -24.18 -18.64 9.85
N ALA A 118 -23.76 -19.12 11.02
CA ALA A 118 -24.37 -18.75 12.30
C ALA A 118 -24.27 -17.23 12.56
N MET A 119 -23.11 -16.63 12.32
CA MET A 119 -22.88 -15.20 12.53
C MET A 119 -23.45 -14.29 11.42
N ALA A 120 -23.93 -14.86 10.30
CA ALA A 120 -24.51 -14.09 9.20
C ALA A 120 -25.94 -13.60 9.51
N ALA A 121 -26.68 -14.29 10.38
CA ALA A 121 -28.10 -14.02 10.63
C ALA A 121 -28.41 -12.57 11.06
N PRO A 122 -27.68 -11.95 12.01
CA PRO A 122 -27.91 -10.55 12.36
C PRO A 122 -27.68 -9.58 11.20
N PHE A 123 -26.75 -9.90 10.29
CA PHE A 123 -26.48 -9.09 9.10
C PHE A 123 -27.59 -9.25 8.06
N GLU A 124 -28.03 -10.49 7.79
CA GLU A 124 -29.16 -10.74 6.88
C GLU A 124 -30.43 -10.01 7.37
N GLN A 125 -30.73 -10.08 8.67
CA GLN A 125 -31.87 -9.39 9.25
C GLN A 125 -31.74 -7.87 9.15
N ALA A 126 -30.56 -7.29 9.42
CA ALA A 126 -30.32 -5.86 9.25
C ALA A 126 -30.46 -5.42 7.78
N TYR A 127 -30.13 -6.28 6.82
CA TYR A 127 -30.25 -5.97 5.40
C TYR A 127 -31.72 -6.03 4.96
N GLN A 128 -32.49 -7.00 5.44
CA GLN A 128 -33.94 -7.07 5.22
C GLN A 128 -34.64 -5.83 5.78
N GLU A 129 -34.29 -5.43 7.01
CA GLU A 129 -34.80 -4.20 7.64
C GLU A 129 -34.42 -2.95 6.84
N HIS A 130 -33.20 -2.86 6.31
CA HIS A 130 -32.81 -1.78 5.39
C HIS A 130 -33.70 -1.71 4.16
N TYR A 131 -34.00 -2.86 3.53
CA TYR A 131 -34.87 -2.89 2.34
C TYR A 131 -36.29 -2.46 2.65
N GLN A 132 -36.85 -2.89 3.78
CA GLN A 132 -38.18 -2.47 4.25
C GLN A 132 -38.21 -0.96 4.52
N LEU A 133 -37.26 -0.44 5.31
CA LEU A 133 -37.15 0.98 5.62
C LEU A 133 -36.94 1.84 4.38
N ARG A 134 -36.20 1.33 3.38
CA ARG A 134 -35.97 2.02 2.11
C ARG A 134 -37.25 2.10 1.27
N GLU A 135 -38.04 1.03 1.25
CA GLU A 135 -39.34 1.02 0.55
C GLU A 135 -40.33 1.97 1.23
N GLU A 136 -40.40 1.97 2.54
CA GLU A 136 -41.22 2.91 3.31
C GLU A 136 -40.77 4.36 3.11
N ALA A 137 -39.47 4.63 3.17
CA ALA A 137 -38.92 5.96 2.94
C ALA A 137 -39.19 6.48 1.52
N SER A 138 -39.33 5.59 0.52
CA SER A 138 -39.65 6.00 -0.85
C SER A 138 -41.04 6.64 -0.99
N LYS A 139 -41.92 6.44 0.00
CA LYS A 139 -43.28 7.01 0.05
C LYS A 139 -43.30 8.45 0.58
N PHE A 140 -42.21 8.93 1.17
CA PHE A 140 -42.13 10.25 1.82
C PHE A 140 -41.01 11.10 1.22
N THR A 141 -41.20 12.43 1.24
CA THR A 141 -40.11 13.38 0.94
C THR A 141 -39.09 13.36 2.09
N SER A 142 -37.81 13.62 1.82
CA SER A 142 -36.72 13.55 2.82
C SER A 142 -36.99 14.38 4.10
N GLU A 143 -37.76 15.46 3.98
CA GLU A 143 -38.12 16.37 5.08
C GLU A 143 -39.42 15.99 5.82
N GLU A 144 -40.22 15.06 5.29
CA GLU A 144 -41.51 14.64 5.86
C GLU A 144 -41.47 13.22 6.45
N ALA A 145 -40.32 12.52 6.35
CA ALA A 145 -40.18 11.17 6.88
C ALA A 145 -40.46 11.11 8.40
N PRO A 146 -41.34 10.19 8.85
CA PRO A 146 -41.60 9.93 10.27
C PRO A 146 -40.31 9.69 11.07
N GLN A 147 -40.34 10.08 12.35
CA GLN A 147 -39.17 9.99 13.24
C GLN A 147 -38.57 8.58 13.31
N GLY A 148 -39.39 7.52 13.29
CA GLY A 148 -38.92 6.13 13.26
C GLY A 148 -38.11 5.76 12.01
N ILE A 149 -38.47 6.28 10.82
CA ILE A 149 -37.72 6.03 9.57
C ILE A 149 -36.38 6.78 9.56
N ARG A 150 -36.33 7.95 10.23
CA ARG A 150 -35.11 8.76 10.39
C ARG A 150 -34.15 8.17 11.40
N GLU A 151 -34.66 7.71 12.53
CA GLU A 151 -33.86 7.09 13.59
C GLU A 151 -33.33 5.72 13.16
N GLY A 152 -34.02 5.05 12.22
CA GLY A 152 -33.64 3.77 11.65
C GLY A 152 -34.08 2.60 12.51
N GLY A 153 -33.57 1.42 12.16
CA GLY A 153 -33.84 0.18 12.84
C GLY A 153 -33.23 0.06 14.23
N GLN A 154 -33.65 -0.98 14.96
CA GLN A 154 -33.09 -1.30 16.27
C GLN A 154 -31.62 -1.74 16.12
N VAL A 155 -30.77 -1.29 17.05
CA VAL A 155 -29.38 -1.71 17.13
C VAL A 155 -29.30 -3.17 17.56
N LYS A 156 -28.68 -4.02 16.74
CA LYS A 156 -28.39 -5.42 17.06
C LYS A 156 -26.97 -5.49 17.62
N ALA A 157 -26.83 -5.94 18.86
CA ALA A 157 -25.54 -6.08 19.54
C ALA A 157 -25.13 -7.55 19.59
N ILE A 158 -23.90 -7.85 19.18
CA ILE A 158 -23.33 -9.20 19.14
C ILE A 158 -22.05 -9.19 19.98
N HIS A 159 -22.09 -9.81 21.16
CA HIS A 159 -20.94 -9.85 22.09
C HIS A 159 -20.04 -11.06 21.81
N TYR A 160 -19.38 -11.06 20.66
CA TYR A 160 -18.56 -12.18 20.19
C TYR A 160 -17.31 -12.43 21.06
N ARG A 161 -16.88 -11.46 21.89
CA ARG A 161 -15.82 -11.59 22.89
C ARG A 161 -16.21 -10.89 24.19
N GLU A 162 -15.41 -11.06 25.25
CA GLU A 162 -15.66 -10.48 26.59
C GLU A 162 -15.75 -8.96 26.61
N GLU A 163 -14.82 -8.30 25.93
CA GLU A 163 -14.65 -6.84 25.95
C GLU A 163 -14.90 -6.21 24.58
N GLU A 164 -15.32 -7.01 23.59
CA GLU A 164 -15.53 -6.56 22.20
C GLU A 164 -16.91 -6.98 21.71
N ALA A 165 -17.51 -6.16 20.86
CA ALA A 165 -18.84 -6.37 20.32
C ALA A 165 -18.96 -5.81 18.89
N ILE A 166 -19.89 -6.38 18.13
CA ILE A 166 -20.31 -5.86 16.83
C ILE A 166 -21.71 -5.31 17.01
N TYR A 167 -21.91 -4.06 16.57
CA TYR A 167 -23.22 -3.41 16.55
C TYR A 167 -23.66 -3.18 15.10
N LEU A 168 -24.89 -3.54 14.81
CA LEU A 168 -25.50 -3.36 13.49
C LEU A 168 -26.70 -2.45 13.62
N LYS A 169 -26.76 -1.42 12.79
CA LYS A 169 -27.91 -0.53 12.69
C LYS A 169 -28.30 -0.35 11.23
N ALA A 170 -29.53 -0.71 10.90
CA ALA A 170 -30.12 -0.45 9.59
C ALA A 170 -30.71 0.96 9.55
N SER A 171 -30.53 1.66 8.45
CA SER A 171 -31.19 2.94 8.14
C SER A 171 -31.76 2.86 6.73
N HIS A 172 -32.66 3.76 6.34
CA HIS A 172 -33.29 3.72 5.02
C HIS A 172 -32.28 3.93 3.86
N ASP A 173 -31.16 4.61 4.11
CA ASP A 173 -30.16 4.95 3.10
C ASP A 173 -28.86 4.12 3.19
N ARG A 174 -28.59 3.47 4.32
CA ARG A 174 -27.35 2.74 4.60
C ARG A 174 -27.53 1.67 5.68
N VAL A 175 -26.58 0.75 5.78
CA VAL A 175 -26.39 -0.12 6.95
C VAL A 175 -25.06 0.22 7.60
N THR A 176 -25.08 0.47 8.91
CA THR A 176 -23.91 0.85 9.69
C THR A 176 -23.48 -0.34 10.56
N VAL A 177 -22.22 -0.75 10.41
CA VAL A 177 -21.59 -1.82 11.20
C VAL A 177 -20.50 -1.20 12.07
N ILE A 178 -20.60 -1.35 13.39
CA ILE A 178 -19.66 -0.75 14.35
C ILE A 178 -18.98 -1.87 15.12
N PHE A 179 -17.65 -1.94 15.02
CA PHE A 179 -16.81 -2.82 15.82
C PHE A 179 -16.27 -2.04 17.02
N SER A 180 -16.53 -2.52 18.24
CA SER A 180 -15.80 -2.06 19.42
C SER A 180 -14.64 -3.00 19.69
N THR A 181 -13.42 -2.54 19.46
CA THR A 181 -12.19 -3.30 19.66
C THR A 181 -11.38 -2.73 20.82
N VAL A 182 -10.71 -3.60 21.57
CA VAL A 182 -9.87 -3.20 22.71
C VAL A 182 -8.41 -3.51 22.38
N PHE A 183 -7.54 -2.52 22.53
CA PHE A 183 -6.10 -2.69 22.36
C PHE A 183 -5.41 -2.78 23.72
N ARG A 184 -5.09 -4.01 24.15
CA ARG A 184 -4.36 -4.24 25.41
C ARG A 184 -2.95 -3.68 25.41
N GLU A 185 -2.27 -3.74 24.26
CA GLU A 185 -0.93 -3.18 24.10
C GLU A 185 -0.98 -1.79 23.48
N GLU A 186 -0.28 -0.83 24.08
CA GLU A 186 -0.16 0.52 23.53
C GLU A 186 0.48 0.52 22.13
N THR A 187 1.43 -0.39 21.88
CA THR A 187 2.05 -0.52 20.56
C THR A 187 1.02 -0.93 19.50
N ASP A 188 0.13 -1.88 19.81
CA ASP A 188 -0.95 -2.29 18.91
C ASP A 188 -1.97 -1.18 18.68
N ARG A 189 -2.26 -0.38 19.71
CA ARG A 189 -3.11 0.81 19.59
C ARG A 189 -2.54 1.80 18.57
N VAL A 190 -1.22 2.05 18.62
CA VAL A 190 -0.55 2.96 17.67
C VAL A 190 -0.56 2.38 16.25
N PHE A 191 -0.23 1.09 16.06
CA PHE A 191 -0.34 0.44 14.75
C PHE A 191 -1.77 0.50 14.23
N GLY A 192 -2.74 0.13 15.05
CA GLY A 192 -4.15 0.14 14.72
C GLY A 192 -4.63 1.51 14.25
N LYS A 193 -4.25 2.58 14.95
CA LYS A 193 -4.56 3.96 14.53
C LYS A 193 -4.01 4.28 13.14
N VAL A 194 -2.77 3.89 12.83
CA VAL A 194 -2.15 4.11 11.51
C VAL A 194 -2.87 3.30 10.43
N PHE A 195 -3.18 2.03 10.69
CA PHE A 195 -3.92 1.19 9.75
C PHE A 195 -5.29 1.78 9.45
N ILE A 196 -6.08 2.14 10.47
CA ILE A 196 -7.43 2.66 10.26
C ILE A 196 -7.40 4.03 9.57
N GLN A 197 -6.42 4.89 9.90
CA GLN A 197 -6.23 6.14 9.16
C GLN A 197 -5.99 5.90 7.66
N GLU A 198 -5.22 4.88 7.31
CA GLU A 198 -5.03 4.48 5.90
C GLU A 198 -6.31 3.89 5.28
N PHE A 199 -7.15 3.17 6.03
CA PHE A 199 -8.49 2.75 5.57
C PHE A 199 -9.38 3.94 5.23
N VAL A 200 -9.42 4.95 6.10
CA VAL A 200 -10.19 6.20 5.89
C VAL A 200 -9.68 6.94 4.64
N ASP A 201 -8.36 7.01 4.46
CA ASP A 201 -7.72 7.70 3.35
C ASP A 201 -7.76 6.92 2.03
N ALA A 202 -7.87 5.58 2.05
CA ALA A 202 -7.88 4.74 0.86
C ALA A 202 -9.00 5.11 -0.12
N ARG A 203 -10.17 5.47 0.41
CA ARG A 203 -11.32 5.94 -0.38
C ARG A 203 -11.00 7.25 -1.13
N ARG A 204 -10.17 8.12 -0.56
CA ARG A 204 -9.74 9.39 -1.18
C ARG A 204 -8.69 9.20 -2.26
N ARG A 205 -7.83 8.18 -2.13
CA ARG A 205 -6.66 7.99 -3.01
C ARG A 205 -6.92 7.05 -4.19
N ALA A 206 -7.66 5.96 -3.99
CA ALA A 206 -7.66 4.85 -4.94
C ALA A 206 -9.05 4.24 -5.23
N ILE A 207 -9.95 4.13 -4.23
CA ILE A 207 -11.19 3.33 -4.38
C ILE A 207 -12.41 4.12 -3.92
N GLN A 208 -13.00 4.92 -4.80
CA GLN A 208 -14.16 5.77 -4.48
C GLN A 208 -15.44 4.98 -4.16
N ASN A 209 -15.58 3.79 -4.77
CA ASN A 209 -16.75 2.92 -4.65
C ASN A 209 -16.72 2.00 -3.42
N ALA A 210 -15.69 2.06 -2.58
CA ALA A 210 -15.61 1.28 -1.35
C ALA A 210 -16.55 1.84 -0.26
N PRO A 211 -16.93 1.01 0.74
CA PRO A 211 -17.64 1.49 1.91
C PRO A 211 -16.85 2.55 2.66
N GLN A 212 -17.55 3.44 3.34
CA GLN A 212 -16.90 4.47 4.15
C GLN A 212 -16.50 3.85 5.50
N VAL A 213 -15.28 4.14 5.94
CA VAL A 213 -14.76 3.73 7.25
C VAL A 213 -14.57 4.98 8.09
N LEU A 214 -14.94 4.92 9.36
CA LEU A 214 -14.74 5.95 10.37
C LEU A 214 -14.13 5.32 11.61
N PHE A 215 -13.36 6.10 12.36
CA PHE A 215 -12.77 5.67 13.63
C PHE A 215 -12.91 6.75 14.68
N ARG A 216 -13.34 6.35 15.87
CA ARG A 216 -13.46 7.19 17.05
C ARG A 216 -13.07 6.39 18.29
N ASN A 217 -12.57 7.08 19.31
CA ASN A 217 -12.36 6.47 20.62
C ASN A 217 -13.64 6.53 21.47
N ASP A 218 -14.48 7.54 21.24
CA ASP A 218 -15.78 7.67 21.89
C ASP A 218 -16.86 6.92 21.08
N PRO A 219 -17.88 6.36 21.76
CA PRO A 219 -18.96 5.66 21.09
C PRO A 219 -19.73 6.61 20.15
N PRO A 220 -20.02 6.19 18.90
CA PRO A 220 -20.86 6.95 17.97
C PRO A 220 -22.26 7.21 18.52
N LEU A 221 -22.95 8.22 17.98
CA LEU A 221 -24.30 8.60 18.41
C LEU A 221 -25.30 7.44 18.25
N GLU A 222 -25.05 6.57 17.27
CA GLU A 222 -25.81 5.38 16.96
C GLU A 222 -25.84 4.35 18.11
N LEU A 223 -24.86 4.41 19.04
CA LEU A 223 -24.76 3.51 20.20
C LEU A 223 -25.25 4.15 21.50
N GLN A 224 -25.84 5.34 21.47
CA GLN A 224 -26.39 5.96 22.67
C GLN A 224 -27.53 5.12 23.24
N GLY A 225 -27.48 4.85 24.54
CA GLY A 225 -28.49 4.06 25.25
C GLY A 225 -28.36 2.54 25.10
N VAL A 226 -27.38 2.04 24.34
CA VAL A 226 -27.12 0.60 24.25
C VAL A 226 -26.50 0.10 25.55
N PRO A 227 -27.06 -0.93 26.21
CA PRO A 227 -26.53 -1.45 27.47
C PRO A 227 -25.10 -1.97 27.28
N GLY A 228 -24.21 -1.66 28.23
CA GLY A 228 -22.80 -2.06 28.17
C GLY A 228 -21.88 -1.09 27.41
N VAL A 229 -22.42 -0.18 26.59
CA VAL A 229 -21.65 0.88 25.94
C VAL A 229 -21.51 2.07 26.90
N ARG A 230 -20.33 2.25 27.50
CA ARG A 230 -20.02 3.40 28.35
C ARG A 230 -18.88 4.20 27.76
N ASN A 231 -18.95 5.52 27.92
CA ASN A 231 -17.86 6.40 27.55
C ASN A 231 -16.78 6.31 28.64
N THR A 232 -15.81 5.40 28.47
CA THR A 232 -14.78 5.16 29.48
C THR A 232 -13.81 6.33 29.61
N GLY A 233 -13.75 7.26 28.64
CA GLY A 233 -12.87 8.45 28.68
C GLY A 233 -11.36 8.15 28.66
N THR A 234 -10.96 6.90 28.90
CA THR A 234 -9.58 6.40 28.90
C THR A 234 -9.04 6.09 27.51
N GLY A 235 -9.92 6.03 26.49
CA GLY A 235 -9.53 5.77 25.10
C GLY A 235 -8.92 4.39 24.86
N GLU A 236 -9.24 3.41 25.71
CA GLU A 236 -8.80 2.01 25.63
C GLU A 236 -9.60 1.23 24.58
N THR A 237 -10.87 1.57 24.43
CA THR A 237 -11.77 1.03 23.41
C THR A 237 -11.75 1.92 22.18
N GLY A 238 -11.57 1.31 21.00
CA GLY A 238 -11.70 1.96 19.71
C GLY A 238 -12.96 1.50 18.99
N TYR A 239 -13.71 2.43 18.42
CA TYR A 239 -14.90 2.16 17.61
C TYR A 239 -14.57 2.35 16.13
N VAL A 240 -14.59 1.25 15.38
CA VAL A 240 -14.43 1.25 13.91
C VAL A 240 -15.80 1.11 13.29
N THR A 241 -16.23 2.11 12.53
CA THR A 241 -17.56 2.15 11.90
C THR A 241 -17.43 1.99 10.39
N PHE A 242 -18.06 0.96 9.84
CA PHE A 242 -18.25 0.75 8.41
C PHE A 242 -19.65 1.19 8.02
N VAL A 243 -19.73 2.06 7.01
CA VAL A 243 -20.99 2.51 6.42
C VAL A 243 -21.16 1.87 5.05
N LEU A 244 -22.10 0.94 4.98
CA LEU A 244 -22.46 0.20 3.78
C LEU A 244 -23.63 0.90 3.07
N PHE A 245 -23.32 1.53 1.93
CA PHE A 245 -24.33 2.10 1.03
C PHE A 245 -25.05 1.04 0.17
N PRO A 246 -26.20 1.36 -0.46
CA PRO A 246 -27.03 0.39 -1.20
C PRO A 246 -26.30 -0.37 -2.31
N ARG A 247 -25.24 0.22 -2.88
CA ARG A 247 -24.36 -0.43 -3.87
C ARG A 247 -23.59 -1.65 -3.34
N HIS A 248 -23.39 -1.73 -2.02
CA HIS A 248 -22.74 -2.85 -1.34
C HIS A 248 -23.76 -3.87 -0.85
N LEU A 249 -25.02 -3.46 -0.68
CA LEU A 249 -26.07 -4.27 -0.08
C LEU A 249 -26.84 -5.10 -1.11
N THR A 250 -26.42 -5.15 -2.37
CA THR A 250 -27.15 -5.89 -3.41
C THR A 250 -27.25 -7.38 -3.07
N PRO A 251 -28.37 -8.07 -3.38
CA PRO A 251 -28.57 -9.47 -2.96
C PRO A 251 -27.48 -10.41 -3.49
N GLN A 252 -26.94 -10.11 -4.67
CA GLN A 252 -25.86 -10.86 -5.31
C GLN A 252 -24.52 -10.76 -4.56
N ARG A 253 -24.23 -9.62 -3.91
CA ARG A 253 -22.95 -9.36 -3.21
C ARG A 253 -23.05 -9.56 -1.71
N MET A 254 -24.26 -9.62 -1.18
CA MET A 254 -24.52 -9.71 0.26
C MET A 254 -23.73 -10.85 0.94
N PRO A 255 -23.70 -12.09 0.44
CA PRO A 255 -22.95 -13.17 1.10
C PRO A 255 -21.45 -12.88 1.23
N ASP A 256 -20.86 -12.29 0.20
CA ASP A 256 -19.44 -11.93 0.18
C ASP A 256 -19.15 -10.78 1.14
N VAL A 257 -20.02 -9.76 1.16
CA VAL A 257 -19.87 -8.60 2.06
C VAL A 257 -19.99 -9.03 3.51
N ILE A 258 -20.94 -9.91 3.84
CA ILE A 258 -21.09 -10.46 5.20
C ILE A 258 -19.85 -11.24 5.61
N SER A 259 -19.36 -12.13 4.74
CA SER A 259 -18.15 -12.92 5.01
C SER A 259 -16.92 -12.03 5.24
N HIS A 260 -16.80 -10.95 4.45
CA HIS A 260 -15.67 -10.03 4.54
C HIS A 260 -15.74 -9.12 5.77
N ILE A 261 -16.92 -8.60 6.11
CA ILE A 261 -17.08 -7.71 7.26
C ILE A 261 -16.92 -8.47 8.56
N GLN A 262 -17.43 -9.70 8.66
CA GLN A 262 -17.33 -10.53 9.86
C GLN A 262 -15.86 -10.81 10.23
N THR A 263 -15.00 -11.03 9.24
CA THR A 263 -13.57 -11.33 9.46
C THR A 263 -12.69 -10.09 9.65
N PHE A 264 -13.27 -8.88 9.61
CA PHE A 264 -12.52 -7.62 9.67
C PHE A 264 -11.60 -7.53 10.89
N ARG A 265 -12.11 -7.87 12.08
CA ARG A 265 -11.35 -7.73 13.33
C ARG A 265 -10.13 -8.65 13.34
N ASP A 266 -10.29 -9.91 12.96
CA ASP A 266 -9.17 -10.84 12.91
C ASP A 266 -8.18 -10.48 11.80
N TYR A 267 -8.67 -10.06 10.63
CA TYR A 267 -7.85 -9.51 9.56
C TYR A 267 -6.99 -8.34 10.08
N PHE A 268 -7.61 -7.42 10.80
CA PHE A 268 -6.98 -6.23 11.32
C PHE A 268 -5.89 -6.55 12.35
N HIS A 269 -6.17 -7.40 13.34
CA HIS A 269 -5.17 -7.83 14.31
C HIS A 269 -4.08 -8.70 13.70
N TYR A 270 -4.39 -9.52 12.69
CA TYR A 270 -3.40 -10.31 11.96
C TYR A 270 -2.40 -9.39 11.25
N HIS A 271 -2.86 -8.35 10.57
CA HIS A 271 -1.98 -7.42 9.85
C HIS A 271 -1.14 -6.53 10.76
N ILE A 272 -1.66 -6.16 11.94
CA ILE A 272 -0.86 -5.51 12.98
C ILE A 272 0.30 -6.41 13.40
N LYS A 273 0.02 -7.69 13.71
CA LYS A 273 1.07 -8.67 14.07
C LYS A 273 2.05 -8.91 12.92
N ALA A 274 1.56 -8.98 11.67
CA ALA A 274 2.41 -9.14 10.49
C ALA A 274 3.34 -7.92 10.27
N SER A 275 2.85 -6.70 10.49
CA SER A 275 3.66 -5.48 10.46
C SER A 275 4.69 -5.43 11.56
N LYS A 276 4.35 -5.84 12.79
CA LYS A 276 5.33 -6.02 13.87
C LYS A 276 6.43 -7.00 13.47
N ALA A 277 6.08 -8.18 12.95
CA ALA A 277 7.04 -9.17 12.48
C ALA A 277 7.95 -8.63 11.35
N TYR A 278 7.38 -7.85 10.43
CA TYR A 278 8.14 -7.18 9.37
C TYR A 278 9.15 -6.18 9.95
N ILE A 279 8.74 -5.35 10.91
CA ILE A 279 9.62 -4.39 11.59
C ILE A 279 10.74 -5.13 12.33
N HIS A 280 10.44 -6.23 13.05
CA HIS A 280 11.47 -7.06 13.67
C HIS A 280 12.47 -7.63 12.66
N SER A 281 12.02 -8.05 11.47
CA SER A 281 12.92 -8.50 10.39
C SER A 281 13.84 -7.36 9.92
N ARG A 282 13.30 -6.14 9.75
CA ARG A 282 14.08 -4.96 9.36
C ARG A 282 15.08 -4.54 10.44
N MET A 283 14.68 -4.59 11.71
CA MET A 283 15.57 -4.33 12.84
C MET A 283 16.72 -5.34 12.88
N ARG A 284 16.42 -6.65 12.78
CA ARG A 284 17.46 -7.70 12.73
C ARG A 284 18.45 -7.48 11.58
N LYS A 285 17.96 -7.10 10.40
CA LYS A 285 18.82 -6.74 9.26
C LYS A 285 19.73 -5.57 9.59
N ARG A 286 19.19 -4.49 10.18
CA ARG A 286 20.00 -3.33 10.57
C ARG A 286 21.03 -3.65 11.65
N THR A 287 20.67 -4.44 12.65
CA THR A 287 21.61 -4.91 13.66
C THR A 287 22.72 -5.75 13.03
N ALA A 288 22.40 -6.63 12.07
CA ALA A 288 23.41 -7.40 11.33
C ALA A 288 24.35 -6.49 10.54
N ASP A 289 23.83 -5.45 9.86
CA ASP A 289 24.64 -4.44 9.16
C ASP A 289 25.60 -3.74 10.14
N PHE A 290 25.10 -3.30 11.31
CA PHE A 290 25.93 -2.65 12.33
C PHE A 290 26.99 -3.58 12.91
N LEU A 291 26.66 -4.84 13.17
CA LEU A 291 27.62 -5.84 13.63
C LEU A 291 28.71 -6.09 12.57
N GLN A 292 28.36 -6.03 11.28
CA GLN A 292 29.36 -6.15 10.22
C GLN A 292 30.33 -4.96 10.21
N VAL A 293 29.83 -3.73 10.43
CA VAL A 293 30.68 -2.55 10.57
C VAL A 293 31.61 -2.69 11.78
N LEU A 294 31.09 -3.14 12.93
CA LEU A 294 31.90 -3.39 14.13
C LEU A 294 32.96 -4.47 13.91
N ARG A 295 32.63 -5.54 13.18
CA ARG A 295 33.60 -6.60 12.82
C ARG A 295 34.71 -6.06 11.91
N ARG A 296 34.38 -5.20 10.94
CA ARG A 296 35.37 -4.54 10.06
C ARG A 296 36.27 -3.56 10.81
N ALA A 297 35.77 -2.97 11.90
CA ALA A 297 36.55 -2.09 12.75
C ALA A 297 37.51 -2.84 13.70
N ARG A 298 37.35 -4.16 13.86
CA ARG A 298 38.35 -4.96 14.57
C ARG A 298 39.59 -5.08 13.69
N PRO A 299 40.78 -4.70 14.18
CA PRO A 299 42.01 -4.91 13.44
C PRO A 299 42.16 -6.41 13.16
N GLU A 300 42.40 -6.77 11.91
CA GLU A 300 42.89 -8.10 11.60
C GLU A 300 44.28 -8.20 12.20
N ASN A 301 44.51 -9.19 13.06
CA ASN A 301 45.86 -9.55 13.42
C ASN A 301 46.49 -10.11 12.13
N GLU A 302 47.18 -9.26 11.37
CA GLU A 302 48.16 -9.74 10.43
C GLU A 302 49.09 -10.63 11.24
N GLU A 303 49.05 -11.94 11.00
CA GLU A 303 50.10 -12.83 11.45
C GLU A 303 51.38 -12.30 10.81
N ARG A 304 52.11 -11.45 11.55
CA ARG A 304 53.45 -11.04 11.16
C ARG A 304 54.21 -12.34 10.94
N GLU A 305 54.57 -12.62 9.68
CA GLU A 305 55.53 -13.67 9.39
C GLU A 305 56.73 -13.45 10.31
N ARG A 306 56.91 -14.35 11.29
CA ARG A 306 58.04 -14.28 12.22
C ARG A 306 59.30 -14.61 11.40
N LYS A 307 59.97 -13.58 10.89
CA LYS A 307 61.28 -13.73 10.26
C LYS A 307 62.33 -13.88 11.36
N THR A 308 63.12 -14.96 11.32
CA THR A 308 64.33 -15.07 12.13
C THR A 308 65.39 -14.11 11.57
N ALA A 309 66.30 -13.65 12.44
CA ALA A 309 67.30 -12.63 12.11
C ALA A 309 68.25 -12.98 10.92
N SER A 310 68.22 -14.20 10.40
CA SER A 310 68.99 -14.65 9.22
C SER A 310 68.20 -14.67 7.90
N GLY A 311 66.97 -14.13 7.86
CA GLY A 311 66.28 -13.84 6.60
C GLY A 311 65.73 -15.04 5.81
N ARG A 312 65.49 -16.20 6.44
CA ARG A 312 64.75 -17.32 5.81
C ARG A 312 63.28 -17.33 6.24
N THR A 313 62.38 -17.32 5.26
CA THR A 313 60.92 -17.44 5.47
C THR A 313 60.52 -18.90 5.66
N PHE A 314 59.76 -19.19 6.72
CA PHE A 314 59.09 -20.48 6.87
C PHE A 314 57.84 -20.49 5.97
N LYS A 315 57.90 -21.20 4.84
CA LYS A 315 56.68 -21.59 4.14
C LYS A 315 56.09 -22.79 4.87
N VAL A 316 55.02 -22.57 5.63
CA VAL A 316 54.18 -23.67 6.12
C VAL A 316 53.47 -24.27 4.91
N GLN A 317 53.91 -25.45 4.49
CA GLN A 317 53.20 -26.25 3.50
C GLN A 317 51.93 -26.78 4.17
N VAL A 318 50.81 -26.09 4.00
CA VAL A 318 49.50 -26.61 4.39
C VAL A 318 49.13 -27.69 3.37
N ASN A 319 49.27 -28.96 3.76
CA ASN A 319 48.85 -30.10 2.97
C ASN A 319 47.31 -30.07 2.80
N ILE A 320 46.85 -29.74 1.60
CA ILE A 320 45.43 -29.79 1.21
C ILE A 320 45.09 -31.25 0.89
N ALA A 321 44.97 -32.09 1.92
CA ALA A 321 44.52 -33.47 1.77
C ALA A 321 43.98 -34.03 3.10
N SER A 322 42.88 -33.48 3.62
CA SER A 322 42.10 -34.18 4.67
C SER A 322 40.67 -33.66 4.91
N LYS A 323 40.16 -32.67 4.18
CA LYS A 323 38.75 -32.23 4.29
C LYS A 323 37.91 -32.65 3.08
N LEU A 324 37.86 -33.94 2.83
CA LEU A 324 36.76 -34.56 2.09
C LEU A 324 36.51 -35.95 2.65
N ARG A 325 35.71 -36.03 3.71
CA ARG A 325 34.92 -37.22 4.01
C ARG A 325 33.55 -36.80 4.51
N VAL A 326 32.61 -36.86 3.58
CA VAL A 326 31.17 -36.89 3.83
C VAL A 326 30.89 -38.16 4.62
N SER A 327 30.21 -38.04 5.76
CA SER A 327 29.56 -39.15 6.43
C SER A 327 28.16 -38.72 6.84
N THR A 328 27.20 -39.40 6.25
CA THR A 328 25.76 -39.39 6.46
C THR A 328 25.39 -40.28 7.66
N ARG A 329 24.22 -39.99 8.26
CA ARG A 329 23.57 -40.59 9.47
C ARG A 329 24.02 -39.91 10.76
N GLY A 330 23.18 -39.41 11.67
CA GLY A 330 21.74 -39.50 11.87
C GLY A 330 21.49 -39.48 13.38
N ILE A 331 20.86 -38.41 13.88
CA ILE A 331 20.06 -38.29 15.13
C ILE A 331 20.73 -38.64 16.47
N THR A 332 21.00 -37.63 17.31
CA THR A 332 20.37 -37.45 18.64
C THR A 332 20.93 -36.21 19.39
N ALA A 333 20.03 -35.54 20.12
CA ALA A 333 20.25 -34.62 21.24
C ALA A 333 21.11 -33.36 21.03
N VAL A 334 20.44 -32.23 20.77
CA VAL A 334 21.00 -30.88 20.96
C VAL A 334 20.83 -30.49 22.44
N GLN A 335 21.89 -30.59 23.23
CA GLN A 335 22.00 -29.88 24.50
C GLN A 335 22.57 -28.47 24.25
N VAL A 336 21.71 -27.46 24.31
CA VAL A 336 22.14 -26.06 24.41
C VAL A 336 22.51 -25.79 25.86
N ALA A 337 23.81 -25.80 26.15
CA ALA A 337 24.33 -25.35 27.43
C ALA A 337 24.22 -23.82 27.54
N LYS A 338 23.24 -23.39 28.33
CA LYS A 338 23.19 -22.15 29.11
C LYS A 338 24.58 -21.79 29.66
N LYS A 339 25.01 -20.54 29.46
CA LYS A 339 25.51 -19.63 30.53
C LYS A 339 26.03 -18.33 29.92
N MET A 340 25.17 -17.30 29.95
CA MET A 340 25.61 -15.91 30.11
C MET A 340 25.35 -15.55 31.57
N VAL A 341 26.40 -15.20 32.30
CA VAL A 341 26.31 -14.44 33.55
C VAL A 341 27.43 -13.39 33.52
N TRP A 342 26.99 -12.14 33.49
CA TRP A 342 27.61 -10.94 34.04
C TRP A 342 26.62 -10.41 35.10
N PRO A 343 26.96 -9.54 36.09
CA PRO A 343 28.18 -8.74 36.21
C PRO A 343 28.86 -8.79 37.61
N PHE A 344 30.09 -8.25 37.66
CA PHE A 344 30.96 -8.20 38.84
C PHE A 344 30.51 -7.21 39.92
N GLY A 345 30.52 -7.69 41.17
CA GLY A 345 30.74 -6.92 42.38
C GLY A 345 32.01 -7.43 43.10
N SER A 346 32.65 -6.49 43.79
CA SER A 346 33.76 -6.58 44.77
C SER A 346 35.04 -7.36 44.39
N SER A 347 36.13 -6.62 44.25
CA SER A 347 37.45 -7.12 44.62
C SER A 347 38.13 -6.09 45.52
N ASP A 348 38.39 -6.50 46.75
CA ASP A 348 39.10 -5.73 47.76
C ASP A 348 40.63 -5.86 47.59
N ALA A 349 41.30 -4.76 47.94
CA ALA A 349 42.65 -4.58 48.49
C ALA A 349 43.91 -5.14 47.78
N GLY A 350 44.80 -4.22 47.37
CA GLY A 350 46.22 -4.53 47.15
C GLY A 350 47.11 -3.45 46.53
N LYS A 351 47.50 -2.44 47.34
CA LYS A 351 48.75 -1.63 47.28
C LYS A 351 48.91 -0.49 46.23
N GLU A 352 48.69 0.71 46.78
CA GLU A 352 49.36 2.03 46.63
C GLU A 352 50.31 2.32 45.45
N ALA A 353 49.97 3.39 44.72
CA ALA A 353 50.91 4.40 44.26
C ALA A 353 50.27 5.79 44.40
N VAL A 354 50.96 6.69 45.08
CA VAL A 354 50.54 8.04 45.46
C VAL A 354 50.59 9.00 44.27
N SER A 355 49.52 9.74 44.02
CA SER A 355 49.57 11.03 43.32
C SER A 355 48.57 12.03 43.93
N ASN A 356 49.09 13.23 44.19
CA ASN A 356 48.42 14.35 44.86
C ASN A 356 47.30 14.96 44.00
N GLU A 357 46.06 14.98 44.51
CA GLU A 357 45.01 15.90 44.07
C GLU A 357 44.18 16.41 45.28
N PRO A 358 43.66 17.65 45.23
CA PRO A 358 43.10 18.33 46.39
C PRO A 358 41.75 17.75 46.83
N LYS A 359 41.58 17.56 48.14
CA LYS A 359 40.38 17.01 48.78
C LYS A 359 39.14 17.88 48.45
N LYS A 360 38.21 17.34 47.66
CA LYS A 360 36.85 17.91 47.51
C LYS A 360 36.07 17.72 48.82
N LYS A 361 35.59 18.81 49.40
CA LYS A 361 34.66 18.80 50.54
C LYS A 361 33.29 18.24 50.08
N PRO A 362 32.56 17.49 50.93
CA PRO A 362 31.19 17.12 50.63
C PRO A 362 30.28 18.35 50.74
N ILE A 363 29.47 18.58 49.72
CA ILE A 363 28.49 19.68 49.66
C ILE A 363 27.27 19.30 50.51
N SER A 364 26.78 20.26 51.28
CA SER A 364 25.61 20.12 52.16
C SER A 364 24.31 20.02 51.36
N TRP A 365 23.40 19.16 51.80
CA TRP A 365 22.06 18.95 51.21
C TRP A 365 21.17 20.21 51.23
N ALA A 366 21.55 21.24 51.99
CA ALA A 366 20.85 22.53 52.03
C ALA A 366 21.19 23.44 50.83
N ASP A 367 22.33 23.25 50.16
CA ASP A 367 22.75 24.06 49.01
C ASP A 367 22.12 23.59 47.69
N SER A 368 21.56 22.37 47.65
CA SER A 368 20.87 21.81 46.46
C SER A 368 19.41 22.27 46.30
N LEU A 369 18.87 23.02 47.26
CA LEU A 369 17.48 23.52 47.23
C LEU A 369 17.38 25.05 47.28
N GLY A 370 18.51 25.75 47.11
CA GLY A 370 18.55 27.21 47.02
C GLY A 370 18.19 27.70 45.62
N ASN A 371 16.95 28.15 45.46
CA ASN A 371 16.46 29.12 44.47
C ASN A 371 17.10 29.08 43.07
N HIS A 372 16.61 28.17 42.23
CA HIS A 372 16.69 28.39 40.79
C HIS A 372 15.66 29.48 40.44
N GLU A 373 16.06 30.74 40.48
CA GLU A 373 15.42 31.73 39.61
C GLU A 373 15.62 31.19 38.20
N SER A 374 14.53 30.68 37.62
CA SER A 374 14.52 30.17 36.27
C SER A 374 14.63 31.37 35.34
N ASP A 375 15.86 31.73 34.98
CA ASP A 375 16.09 32.64 33.88
C ASP A 375 15.62 31.93 32.60
N HIS A 376 14.35 32.13 32.24
CA HIS A 376 13.71 31.50 31.08
C HIS A 376 14.53 31.73 29.80
N PHE A 377 15.33 32.80 29.77
CA PHE A 377 16.21 33.14 28.67
C PHE A 377 17.45 32.23 28.58
N ALA A 378 18.00 31.80 29.72
CA ALA A 378 19.12 30.86 29.76
C ALA A 378 18.68 29.46 29.31
N ALA A 379 17.52 28.98 29.80
CA ALA A 379 16.92 27.74 29.33
C ALA A 379 16.61 27.80 27.82
N ALA A 380 16.01 28.90 27.33
CA ALA A 380 15.77 29.07 25.90
C ALA A 380 17.05 29.00 25.05
N LYS A 381 18.18 29.49 25.57
CA LYS A 381 19.48 29.46 24.88
C LYS A 381 20.09 28.05 24.79
N GLU A 382 19.81 27.19 25.76
CA GLU A 382 20.27 25.79 25.77
C GLU A 382 19.46 24.89 24.81
N TRP A 383 18.15 25.12 24.70
CA TRP A 383 17.27 24.34 23.80
C TRP A 383 17.20 24.90 22.37
N ALA A 384 17.55 26.18 22.17
CA ALA A 384 17.54 26.86 20.87
C ALA A 384 18.30 26.09 19.75
N PRO A 385 19.50 25.54 19.97
CA PRO A 385 20.20 24.77 18.93
C PRO A 385 19.45 23.50 18.52
N MET A 386 18.84 22.80 19.48
CA MET A 386 18.09 21.56 19.23
C MET A 386 16.81 21.84 18.43
N ILE A 387 16.07 22.89 18.79
CA ILE A 387 14.86 23.31 18.07
C ILE A 387 15.23 23.83 16.68
N ALA A 388 16.26 24.68 16.58
CA ALA A 388 16.73 25.23 15.31
C ALA A 388 17.21 24.12 14.36
N PHE A 389 17.96 23.13 14.85
CA PHE A 389 18.41 22.00 14.03
C PHE A 389 17.24 21.12 13.58
N SER A 390 16.25 20.89 14.45
CA SER A 390 15.04 20.12 14.12
C SER A 390 14.17 20.83 13.07
N LEU A 391 13.96 22.14 13.22
CA LEU A 391 13.22 22.96 12.25
C LEU A 391 13.98 23.09 10.93
N ALA A 392 15.30 23.26 10.98
CA ALA A 392 16.15 23.26 9.78
C ALA A 392 16.11 21.90 9.07
N GLY A 393 16.12 20.80 9.82
CA GLY A 393 15.98 19.44 9.30
C GLY A 393 14.62 19.20 8.64
N LEU A 394 13.53 19.62 9.27
CA LEU A 394 12.18 19.57 8.70
C LEU A 394 12.06 20.44 7.45
N GLY A 395 12.59 21.66 7.48
CA GLY A 395 12.65 22.55 6.32
C GLY A 395 13.46 21.95 5.17
N ALA A 396 14.61 21.33 5.46
CA ALA A 396 15.42 20.63 4.46
C ALA A 396 14.69 19.41 3.86
N LEU A 397 13.98 18.65 4.69
CA LEU A 397 13.16 17.52 4.24
C LEU A 397 11.99 17.97 3.37
N GLN A 398 11.30 19.05 3.76
CA GLN A 398 10.19 19.61 2.99
C GLN A 398 10.67 20.18 1.65
N LEU A 399 11.81 20.89 1.65
CA LEU A 399 12.47 21.38 0.44
C LEU A 399 12.89 20.22 -0.47
N TYR A 400 13.43 19.13 0.10
CA TYR A 400 13.79 17.94 -0.66
C TYR A 400 12.55 17.26 -1.27
N ALA A 401 11.52 16.99 -0.46
CA ALA A 401 10.32 16.29 -0.88
C ALA A 401 9.56 17.06 -1.97
N ASN A 402 9.48 18.39 -1.84
CA ASN A 402 8.74 19.23 -2.76
C ASN A 402 9.53 19.60 -4.01
N TYR A 403 10.82 19.96 -3.88
CA TYR A 403 11.59 20.54 -5.00
C TYR A 403 12.71 19.65 -5.54
N LEU A 404 13.33 18.81 -4.72
CA LEU A 404 14.54 18.06 -5.08
C LEU A 404 14.33 16.56 -5.31
N ARG A 405 13.13 16.04 -5.02
CA ARG A 405 12.75 14.65 -5.29
C ARG A 405 12.60 14.42 -6.79
N ARG A 406 13.26 13.38 -7.29
CA ARG A 406 13.19 13.01 -8.71
C ARG A 406 11.83 12.39 -9.07
N ILE A 407 11.27 12.81 -10.19
CA ILE A 407 10.09 12.25 -10.86
C ILE A 407 10.60 11.26 -11.93
N PRO A 408 10.32 9.95 -11.80
CA PRO A 408 10.91 8.94 -12.68
C PRO A 408 10.21 8.84 -14.05
N GLY A 409 8.93 9.20 -14.15
CA GLY A 409 8.17 9.10 -15.40
C GLY A 409 6.96 10.03 -15.43
N ALA A 410 6.30 10.11 -16.58
CA ALA A 410 5.18 11.02 -16.81
C ALA A 410 3.97 10.75 -15.89
N ALA A 411 3.70 9.48 -15.55
CA ALA A 411 2.64 9.08 -14.63
C ALA A 411 2.80 9.65 -13.21
N PHE A 412 4.03 9.98 -12.80
CA PHE A 412 4.33 10.50 -11.46
C PHE A 412 4.25 12.04 -11.38
N VAL A 413 3.93 12.72 -12.48
CA VAL A 413 3.69 14.16 -12.48
C VAL A 413 2.28 14.42 -11.93
N ARG A 414 2.21 15.10 -10.79
CA ARG A 414 0.93 15.41 -10.12
C ARG A 414 0.13 16.44 -10.94
N PRO A 415 -1.21 16.35 -10.98
CA PRO A 415 -2.05 17.35 -11.65
C PRO A 415 -1.80 18.79 -11.15
N SER A 416 -1.43 18.97 -9.88
CA SER A 416 -1.11 20.30 -9.33
C SER A 416 0.14 20.95 -9.94
N PHE A 417 0.97 20.20 -10.67
CA PHE A 417 2.16 20.75 -11.35
C PHE A 417 1.82 21.37 -12.70
N PHE A 418 0.64 21.06 -13.24
CA PHE A 418 0.16 21.60 -14.49
C PHE A 418 -0.05 23.10 -14.35
N HIS A 419 0.44 23.87 -15.33
CA HIS A 419 0.49 25.34 -15.39
C HIS A 419 1.36 26.03 -14.32
N ASN A 420 1.59 25.40 -13.17
CA ASN A 420 2.26 26.04 -12.01
C ASN A 420 3.75 25.72 -11.89
N ARG A 421 4.23 24.63 -12.49
CA ARG A 421 5.60 24.13 -12.26
C ARG A 421 6.35 23.79 -13.54
N SER A 422 7.65 24.08 -13.52
CA SER A 422 8.59 23.63 -14.54
C SER A 422 9.42 22.43 -14.06
N LEU A 423 9.72 21.53 -14.99
CA LEU A 423 10.59 20.39 -14.80
C LEU A 423 11.94 20.68 -15.45
N PHE A 424 13.02 20.41 -14.72
CA PHE A 424 14.39 20.53 -15.23
C PHE A 424 14.99 19.15 -15.44
N GLY A 425 15.61 18.90 -16.57
CA GLY A 425 16.11 17.57 -16.92
C GLY A 425 17.11 17.57 -18.06
N LYS A 426 17.82 16.46 -18.26
CA LYS A 426 18.69 16.22 -19.41
C LYS A 426 17.95 15.41 -20.46
N VAL A 427 17.99 15.82 -21.72
CA VAL A 427 17.36 15.05 -22.81
C VAL A 427 18.18 13.80 -23.10
N THR A 428 17.51 12.66 -23.12
CA THR A 428 18.13 11.34 -23.30
C THR A 428 17.89 10.76 -24.68
N SER A 429 16.71 10.99 -25.26
CA SER A 429 16.38 10.54 -26.61
C SER A 429 15.32 11.42 -27.25
N VAL A 430 15.29 11.41 -28.59
CA VAL A 430 14.27 12.09 -29.41
C VAL A 430 13.59 11.03 -30.26
N GLY A 431 12.28 10.89 -30.07
CA GLY A 431 11.44 9.90 -30.75
C GLY A 431 10.97 10.41 -32.09
N ASP A 432 10.29 11.56 -32.07
CA ASP A 432 9.58 12.14 -33.21
C ASP A 432 10.04 13.59 -33.46
N GLY A 433 9.52 14.24 -34.49
CA GLY A 433 9.84 15.64 -34.83
C GLY A 433 9.38 16.68 -33.78
N ASP A 434 8.45 16.30 -32.90
CA ASP A 434 7.86 17.11 -31.82
C ASP A 434 7.92 16.43 -30.45
N GLY A 435 8.53 15.24 -30.35
CA GLY A 435 8.52 14.37 -29.18
C GLY A 435 9.92 14.02 -28.66
N LEU A 436 10.17 14.24 -27.37
CA LEU A 436 11.44 13.95 -26.71
C LEU A 436 11.27 13.28 -25.36
N ASN A 437 12.28 12.52 -24.93
CA ASN A 437 12.36 11.95 -23.59
C ASN A 437 13.45 12.67 -22.79
N MET A 438 13.12 13.07 -21.56
CA MET A 438 14.09 13.66 -20.65
C MET A 438 14.21 12.89 -19.33
N PHE A 439 15.41 12.89 -18.78
CA PHE A 439 15.70 12.43 -17.44
C PHE A 439 15.64 13.61 -16.47
N HIS A 440 14.73 13.57 -15.50
CA HIS A 440 14.53 14.67 -14.56
C HIS A 440 15.71 14.79 -13.57
N THR A 441 16.33 15.96 -13.52
CA THR A 441 17.50 16.29 -12.69
C THR A 441 17.20 17.53 -11.83
N PRO A 442 16.35 17.40 -10.79
CA PRO A 442 15.88 18.56 -10.03
C PRO A 442 17.05 19.32 -9.38
N GLY A 443 17.10 20.64 -9.62
CA GLY A 443 18.17 21.53 -9.15
C GLY A 443 19.48 21.46 -9.94
N GLY A 444 19.63 20.50 -10.87
CA GLY A 444 20.80 20.41 -11.75
C GLY A 444 22.13 20.31 -11.00
N ARG A 445 23.15 21.03 -11.50
CA ARG A 445 24.50 21.01 -10.90
C ARG A 445 24.53 21.50 -9.44
N ALA A 446 23.62 22.39 -9.05
CA ALA A 446 23.56 22.91 -7.68
C ALA A 446 23.21 21.83 -6.64
N THR A 447 22.56 20.75 -7.06
CA THR A 447 22.07 19.67 -6.18
C THR A 447 22.76 18.34 -6.43
N GLY A 448 23.99 18.40 -6.96
CA GLY A 448 24.85 17.24 -7.14
C GLY A 448 24.78 16.59 -8.52
N TRP A 449 23.90 16.99 -9.44
CA TRP A 449 23.83 16.36 -10.75
C TRP A 449 25.04 16.73 -11.62
N GLY A 450 25.83 15.72 -12.01
CA GLY A 450 27.04 15.86 -12.82
C GLY A 450 28.36 15.80 -12.05
N TRP A 451 28.35 15.84 -10.71
CA TRP A 451 29.55 15.68 -9.89
C TRP A 451 29.36 14.75 -8.67
N LEU A 452 28.13 14.58 -8.18
CA LEU A 452 27.77 13.60 -7.14
C LEU A 452 26.79 12.53 -7.66
N ARG A 453 25.87 12.92 -8.55
CA ARG A 453 24.85 12.06 -9.16
C ARG A 453 25.01 12.05 -10.67
N SER A 454 25.23 10.88 -11.26
CA SER A 454 25.36 10.72 -12.70
C SER A 454 23.98 10.52 -13.37
N VAL A 455 23.87 10.94 -14.63
CA VAL A 455 22.72 10.62 -15.48
C VAL A 455 23.08 9.36 -16.26
N PRO A 456 22.31 8.26 -16.14
CA PRO A 456 22.55 7.03 -16.89
C PRO A 456 22.58 7.26 -18.40
N SER A 457 23.48 6.58 -19.12
CA SER A 457 23.60 6.65 -20.58
C SER A 457 23.07 5.41 -21.29
N THR A 458 22.93 4.28 -20.58
CA THR A 458 22.52 3.01 -21.20
C THR A 458 21.01 2.94 -21.42
N ARG A 459 20.57 2.36 -22.55
CA ARG A 459 19.14 2.21 -22.88
C ARG A 459 18.37 1.40 -21.82
N LYS A 460 18.99 0.36 -21.26
CA LYS A 460 18.39 -0.50 -20.22
C LYS A 460 18.11 0.26 -18.93
N GLU A 461 19.00 1.16 -18.52
CA GLU A 461 18.83 1.97 -17.30
C GLU A 461 17.87 3.13 -17.48
N LEU A 462 17.64 3.58 -18.72
CA LEU A 462 16.73 4.67 -19.05
C LEU A 462 15.28 4.21 -19.28
N LYS A 463 15.07 2.91 -19.50
CA LYS A 463 13.73 2.32 -19.65
C LYS A 463 12.89 2.61 -18.40
N ASP A 464 11.67 3.11 -18.60
CA ASP A 464 10.69 3.46 -17.55
C ASP A 464 11.19 4.49 -16.51
N ARG A 465 12.28 5.20 -16.84
CA ARG A 465 12.95 6.19 -15.97
C ARG A 465 13.09 7.56 -16.63
N THR A 466 12.36 7.79 -17.71
CA THR A 466 12.34 9.05 -18.45
C THR A 466 10.92 9.60 -18.55
N ILE A 467 10.82 10.91 -18.66
CA ILE A 467 9.55 11.62 -18.86
C ILE A 467 9.43 11.89 -20.35
N SER A 468 8.42 11.30 -20.98
CA SER A 468 8.08 11.58 -22.37
C SER A 468 7.36 12.92 -22.47
N ILE A 469 7.87 13.80 -23.32
CA ILE A 469 7.38 15.16 -23.54
C ILE A 469 6.97 15.33 -24.99
N ARG A 470 5.76 15.85 -25.19
CA ARG A 470 5.28 16.42 -26.45
C ARG A 470 5.41 17.94 -26.40
N ILE A 471 6.08 18.53 -27.37
CA ILE A 471 6.25 19.99 -27.41
C ILE A 471 4.89 20.63 -27.69
N ALA A 472 4.51 21.59 -26.86
CA ALA A 472 3.21 22.25 -26.94
C ALA A 472 3.13 23.21 -28.15
N GLY A 473 1.97 23.25 -28.82
CA GLY A 473 1.67 24.21 -29.90
C GLY A 473 2.36 23.97 -31.24
N VAL A 474 3.10 22.86 -31.39
CA VAL A 474 3.74 22.46 -32.65
C VAL A 474 3.27 21.09 -33.08
N ASP A 475 3.16 20.89 -34.39
CA ASP A 475 2.92 19.58 -35.00
C ASP A 475 3.94 19.39 -36.13
N ALA A 476 4.83 18.43 -35.95
CA ALA A 476 5.91 18.13 -36.89
C ALA A 476 5.46 17.07 -37.92
N PRO A 477 6.06 17.04 -39.12
CA PRO A 477 5.77 16.00 -40.10
C PRO A 477 6.04 14.59 -39.55
N GLU A 478 5.13 13.67 -39.84
CA GLU A 478 5.16 12.31 -39.30
C GLU A 478 6.21 11.44 -40.00
N GLY A 479 6.98 10.68 -39.21
CA GLY A 479 7.95 9.73 -39.73
C GLY A 479 7.29 8.44 -40.25
N ALA A 480 8.07 7.60 -40.93
CA ALA A 480 7.58 6.28 -41.33
C ALA A 480 7.29 5.43 -40.09
N HIS A 481 6.05 4.95 -39.95
CA HIS A 481 5.59 4.18 -38.80
C HIS A 481 4.61 3.10 -39.24
N PHE A 482 4.92 1.83 -38.95
CA PHE A 482 4.05 0.65 -39.20
C PHE A 482 3.32 0.67 -40.55
N GLY A 483 4.08 0.61 -41.65
CA GLY A 483 3.52 0.54 -43.01
C GLY A 483 3.07 1.87 -43.62
N ARG A 484 3.11 2.99 -42.86
CA ARG A 484 2.80 4.33 -43.37
C ARG A 484 4.05 5.03 -43.95
N PRO A 485 3.97 5.67 -45.13
CA PRO A 485 5.10 6.38 -45.73
C PRO A 485 5.42 7.67 -44.96
N ALA A 486 6.71 7.97 -44.74
CA ALA A 486 7.11 9.20 -44.07
C ALA A 486 6.66 10.46 -44.83
N GLN A 487 6.23 11.48 -44.11
CA GLN A 487 5.97 12.79 -44.72
C GLN A 487 7.30 13.47 -45.12
N PRO A 488 7.28 14.32 -46.18
CA PRO A 488 8.43 15.15 -46.51
C PRO A 488 8.91 15.97 -45.30
N PHE A 489 10.22 16.15 -45.17
CA PHE A 489 10.88 16.86 -44.05
C PHE A 489 10.74 16.24 -42.64
N ALA A 490 10.07 15.09 -42.47
CA ALA A 490 9.98 14.42 -41.17
C ALA A 490 11.35 14.02 -40.59
N ALA A 491 12.22 13.46 -41.44
CA ALA A 491 13.58 13.09 -41.03
C ALA A 491 14.43 14.32 -40.69
N GLU A 492 14.27 15.42 -41.42
CA GLU A 492 14.99 16.68 -41.17
C GLU A 492 14.55 17.33 -39.85
N ALA A 493 13.23 17.38 -39.60
CA ALA A 493 12.67 17.88 -38.35
C ALA A 493 13.20 17.11 -37.13
N ARG A 494 13.17 15.77 -37.20
CA ARG A 494 13.70 14.89 -36.14
C ARG A 494 15.21 15.05 -35.96
N LYS A 495 15.98 15.13 -37.04
CA LYS A 495 17.43 15.33 -37.00
C LYS A 495 17.77 16.67 -36.36
N TRP A 496 17.13 17.74 -36.80
CA TRP A 496 17.33 19.07 -36.23
C TRP A 496 17.00 19.12 -34.73
N LEU A 497 15.85 18.54 -34.33
CA LEU A 497 15.46 18.51 -32.93
C LEU A 497 16.51 17.73 -32.11
N SER A 498 16.95 16.59 -32.60
CA SER A 498 18.01 15.78 -31.99
C SER A 498 19.29 16.60 -31.79
N ASP A 499 19.82 17.22 -32.83
CA ASP A 499 21.04 18.04 -32.75
C ASP A 499 20.87 19.25 -31.82
N TYR A 500 19.66 19.79 -31.72
CA TYR A 500 19.36 20.96 -30.92
C TYR A 500 19.25 20.65 -29.42
N VAL A 501 18.64 19.52 -29.05
CA VAL A 501 18.29 19.22 -27.64
C VAL A 501 19.02 18.01 -27.03
N LEU A 502 19.52 17.07 -27.82
CA LEU A 502 20.05 15.80 -27.31
C LEU A 502 21.24 16.05 -26.38
N HIS A 503 21.27 15.32 -25.25
CA HIS A 503 22.26 15.44 -24.18
C HIS A 503 22.36 16.83 -23.52
N ARG A 504 21.48 17.77 -23.84
CA ARG A 504 21.43 19.09 -23.20
C ARG A 504 20.41 19.12 -22.07
N HIS A 505 20.61 20.07 -21.17
CA HIS A 505 19.64 20.33 -20.11
C HIS A 505 18.54 21.26 -20.62
N VAL A 506 17.29 20.86 -20.39
CA VAL A 506 16.09 21.56 -20.80
C VAL A 506 15.20 21.86 -19.60
N ARG A 507 14.43 22.94 -19.73
CA ARG A 507 13.36 23.29 -18.80
C ARG A 507 12.02 23.16 -19.53
N ALA A 508 11.18 22.24 -19.07
CA ALA A 508 9.85 21.99 -19.61
C ALA A 508 8.79 22.61 -18.70
N TYR A 509 7.97 23.52 -19.22
CA TYR A 509 6.81 24.08 -18.53
C TYR A 509 5.59 23.22 -18.85
N VAL A 510 5.06 22.54 -17.84
CA VAL A 510 4.08 21.48 -18.01
C VAL A 510 2.67 22.07 -18.06
N TYR A 511 1.87 21.69 -19.06
CA TYR A 511 0.47 22.12 -19.18
C TYR A 511 -0.51 20.99 -18.89
N LYS A 512 -0.37 19.84 -19.56
CA LYS A 512 -1.30 18.72 -19.40
C LYS A 512 -0.65 17.38 -19.73
N ARG A 513 -1.36 16.29 -19.45
CA ARG A 513 -1.01 14.93 -19.89
C ARG A 513 -1.89 14.53 -21.07
N ASP A 514 -1.28 13.94 -22.10
CA ASP A 514 -1.93 13.43 -23.30
C ASP A 514 -2.44 11.98 -23.07
N HIS A 515 -3.29 11.46 -23.97
CA HIS A 515 -3.84 10.10 -23.91
C HIS A 515 -2.77 9.00 -24.00
N TYR A 516 -1.62 9.31 -24.61
CA TYR A 516 -0.45 8.42 -24.70
C TYR A 516 0.51 8.53 -23.50
N ASP A 517 0.05 9.04 -22.36
CA ASP A 517 0.85 9.31 -21.15
C ASP A 517 2.08 10.21 -21.39
N ARG A 518 2.05 11.05 -22.43
CA ARG A 518 3.08 12.07 -22.70
C ARG A 518 2.70 13.37 -22.01
N ILE A 519 3.71 14.12 -21.55
CA ILE A 519 3.51 15.43 -20.95
C ILE A 519 3.55 16.50 -22.06
N VAL A 520 2.46 17.26 -22.22
CA VAL A 520 2.41 18.41 -23.12
C VAL A 520 3.06 19.60 -22.42
N ALA A 521 4.17 20.11 -22.98
CA ALA A 521 4.96 21.15 -22.34
C ALA A 521 5.67 22.09 -23.32
N SER A 522 5.85 23.35 -22.91
CA SER A 522 6.77 24.28 -23.58
C SER A 522 8.20 24.00 -23.14
N VAL A 523 9.08 23.66 -24.10
CA VAL A 523 10.46 23.27 -23.81
C VAL A 523 11.42 24.42 -24.11
N TYR A 524 12.27 24.75 -23.15
CA TYR A 524 13.32 25.76 -23.28
C TYR A 524 14.70 25.16 -23.11
N VAL A 525 15.59 25.48 -24.04
CA VAL A 525 17.02 25.18 -23.95
C VAL A 525 17.76 26.48 -23.61
N ARG A 526 18.71 26.41 -22.68
CA ARG A 526 19.63 27.52 -22.41
C ARG A 526 20.88 27.36 -23.27
N ARG A 527 21.17 28.33 -24.13
CA ARG A 527 22.46 28.44 -24.83
C ARG A 527 23.17 29.69 -24.35
N PHE A 528 24.36 29.51 -23.80
CA PHE A 528 25.10 30.58 -23.11
C PHE A 528 24.21 31.27 -22.06
N PHE A 529 23.81 32.52 -22.31
CA PHE A 529 22.97 33.31 -21.40
C PHE A 529 21.50 33.42 -21.83
N ILE A 530 21.11 32.92 -23.02
CA ILE A 530 19.78 33.12 -23.59
C ILE A 530 18.97 31.83 -23.52
N ARG A 531 17.70 31.94 -23.08
CA ARG A 531 16.72 30.85 -23.13
C ARG A 531 15.98 30.89 -24.48
N ARG A 532 16.00 29.78 -25.20
CA ARG A 532 15.33 29.63 -26.51
C ARG A 532 14.19 28.62 -26.37
N ASN A 533 13.00 28.97 -26.86
CA ASN A 533 11.88 28.05 -26.93
C ASN A 533 12.09 27.12 -28.14
N VAL A 534 12.14 25.81 -27.89
CA VAL A 534 12.44 24.81 -28.92
C VAL A 534 11.34 24.73 -29.97
N GLY A 535 10.07 24.77 -29.56
CA GLY A 535 8.93 24.73 -30.48
C GLY A 535 8.92 25.93 -31.43
N LEU A 536 9.19 27.12 -30.90
CA LEU A 536 9.26 28.33 -31.72
C LEU A 536 10.40 28.28 -32.74
N GLU A 537 11.53 27.67 -32.38
CA GLU A 537 12.69 27.52 -33.28
C GLU A 537 12.45 26.46 -34.38
N LEU A 538 11.60 25.45 -34.13
CA LEU A 538 11.10 24.51 -35.15
C LEU A 538 10.22 25.23 -36.18
N VAL A 539 9.23 26.00 -35.69
CA VAL A 539 8.29 26.74 -36.56
C VAL A 539 9.01 27.81 -37.39
N LYS A 540 9.96 28.54 -36.80
CA LYS A 540 10.78 29.54 -37.53
C LYS A 540 11.57 28.96 -38.69
N ARG A 541 11.92 27.68 -38.63
CA ARG A 541 12.66 26.96 -39.69
C ARG A 541 11.75 26.26 -40.68
N GLY A 542 10.43 26.30 -40.48
CA GLY A 542 9.48 25.57 -41.31
C GLY A 542 9.57 24.06 -41.14
N LEU A 543 10.01 23.57 -39.97
CA LEU A 543 10.10 22.13 -39.68
C LEU A 543 8.89 21.60 -38.89
N ALA A 544 7.96 22.49 -38.55
CA ALA A 544 6.70 22.16 -37.88
C ALA A 544 5.63 23.20 -38.23
N THR A 545 4.37 22.77 -38.19
CA THR A 545 3.18 23.63 -38.29
C THR A 545 2.71 24.05 -36.90
N THR A 546 1.93 25.13 -36.79
CA THR A 546 1.27 25.48 -35.53
C THR A 546 -0.04 24.71 -35.37
N TYR A 547 -0.39 24.31 -34.14
CA TYR A 547 -1.56 23.45 -33.90
C TYR A 547 -2.88 24.24 -33.93
N GLU A 548 -3.70 24.08 -34.98
CA GLU A 548 -4.92 24.88 -35.23
C GLU A 548 -6.23 24.31 -34.60
N ALA A 549 -6.17 23.40 -33.63
CA ALA A 549 -7.40 22.84 -33.06
C ALA A 549 -8.23 23.90 -32.31
N LYS A 550 -9.54 23.97 -32.60
CA LYS A 550 -10.52 24.89 -32.00
C LYS A 550 -10.66 24.72 -30.47
N THR A 551 -10.27 23.58 -29.91
CA THR A 551 -10.32 23.29 -28.46
C THR A 551 -9.12 22.45 -28.03
N GLY A 552 -8.39 22.90 -26.99
CA GLY A 552 -7.37 22.10 -26.30
C GLY A 552 -5.90 22.33 -26.72
N ALA A 553 -5.61 23.30 -27.58
CA ALA A 553 -4.25 23.67 -27.97
C ALA A 553 -3.58 24.57 -26.91
N GLU A 554 -2.58 24.06 -26.22
CA GLU A 554 -1.83 24.81 -25.20
C GLU A 554 -0.60 25.47 -25.82
N PHE A 555 -0.56 26.81 -25.85
CA PHE A 555 0.57 27.60 -26.37
C PHE A 555 1.33 28.36 -25.27
N GLY A 556 0.92 28.21 -24.01
CA GLY A 556 1.53 28.95 -22.89
C GLY A 556 1.46 30.47 -23.04
N GLY A 557 0.39 30.99 -23.66
CA GLY A 557 0.21 32.42 -23.92
C GLY A 557 0.99 32.97 -25.13
N LEU A 558 1.75 32.14 -25.87
CA LEU A 558 2.59 32.58 -27.00
C LEU A 558 1.98 32.32 -28.39
N LYS A 559 0.68 32.02 -28.48
CA LYS A 559 0.00 31.64 -29.74
C LYS A 559 0.29 32.63 -30.89
N ALA A 560 0.10 33.92 -30.66
CA ALA A 560 0.35 34.96 -31.66
C ALA A 560 1.82 35.02 -32.14
N VAL A 561 2.79 34.64 -31.30
CA VAL A 561 4.21 34.61 -31.67
C VAL A 561 4.51 33.41 -32.58
N TYR A 562 3.86 32.27 -32.31
CA TYR A 562 3.94 31.08 -33.15
C TYR A 562 3.34 31.31 -34.53
N GLU A 563 2.13 31.88 -34.58
CA GLU A 563 1.45 32.22 -35.84
C GLU A 563 2.26 33.21 -36.69
N LYS A 564 2.82 34.26 -36.08
CA LYS A 564 3.71 35.21 -36.77
C LYS A 564 4.97 34.54 -37.30
N ALA A 565 5.55 33.61 -36.54
CA ALA A 565 6.74 32.86 -36.96
C ALA A 565 6.42 31.94 -38.15
N GLU A 566 5.28 31.25 -38.11
CA GLU A 566 4.81 30.40 -39.19
C GLU A 566 4.50 31.21 -40.45
N ALA A 567 3.79 32.33 -40.35
CA ALA A 567 3.55 33.23 -41.47
C ALA A 567 4.85 33.76 -42.10
N LYS A 568 5.91 33.96 -41.30
CA LYS A 568 7.23 34.33 -41.80
C LYS A 568 7.93 33.16 -42.50
N ALA A 569 7.79 31.93 -41.99
CA ALA A 569 8.34 30.73 -42.62
C ALA A 569 7.63 30.42 -43.95
N LYS A 570 6.30 30.54 -44.00
CA LYS A 570 5.45 30.44 -45.20
C LYS A 570 5.90 31.41 -46.30
N ARG A 571 6.03 32.70 -45.96
CA ARG A 571 6.51 33.74 -46.90
C ARG A 571 7.92 33.49 -47.45
N LYS A 572 8.76 32.80 -46.69
CA LYS A 572 10.14 32.48 -47.07
C LYS A 572 10.30 31.09 -47.68
N GLN A 573 9.21 30.33 -47.85
CA GLN A 573 9.22 28.97 -48.40
C GLN A 573 10.26 28.07 -47.74
N LEU A 574 10.32 28.08 -46.40
CA LEU A 574 11.28 27.29 -45.63
C LEU A 574 10.71 25.91 -45.26
N GLY A 575 11.52 24.86 -45.39
CA GLY A 575 11.18 23.49 -44.95
C GLY A 575 9.91 22.98 -45.61
N ILE A 576 8.93 22.56 -44.81
CA ILE A 576 7.63 22.06 -45.30
C ILE A 576 6.89 23.06 -46.20
N TRP A 577 7.19 24.35 -46.09
CA TRP A 577 6.58 25.41 -46.90
C TRP A 577 7.23 25.60 -48.28
N SER A 578 8.31 24.87 -48.59
CA SER A 578 8.90 24.85 -49.93
C SER A 578 8.19 23.87 -50.88
N ILE A 579 7.32 23.02 -50.36
CA ILE A 579 6.54 22.05 -51.14
C ILE A 579 5.48 22.79 -51.95
N LYS A 580 5.20 22.32 -53.17
CA LYS A 580 4.10 22.86 -53.99
C LYS A 580 2.78 22.72 -53.24
N ALA A 581 1.92 23.74 -53.31
CA ALA A 581 0.64 23.75 -52.59
C ALA A 581 -0.28 22.56 -52.90
N SER A 582 -0.16 21.97 -54.11
CA SER A 582 -0.91 20.78 -54.53
C SER A 582 -0.46 19.47 -53.89
N GLU A 583 0.79 19.40 -53.43
CA GLU A 583 1.42 18.21 -52.83
C GLU A 583 1.56 18.35 -51.31
N PHE A 584 1.30 19.54 -50.77
CA PHE A 584 1.41 19.82 -49.35
C PHE A 584 0.24 19.22 -48.58
N GLU A 585 0.54 18.27 -47.69
CA GLU A 585 -0.38 17.71 -46.72
C GLU A 585 0.10 18.09 -45.31
N SER A 586 -0.75 18.76 -44.53
CA SER A 586 -0.38 19.09 -43.14
C SER A 586 -0.25 17.83 -42.28
N PRO A 587 0.59 17.82 -41.23
CA PRO A 587 0.73 16.67 -40.34
C PRO A 587 -0.60 16.19 -39.75
N ARG A 588 -1.51 17.13 -39.48
CA ARG A 588 -2.87 16.85 -39.03
C ARG A 588 -3.71 16.12 -40.09
N GLN A 589 -3.76 16.63 -41.31
CA GLN A 589 -4.53 16.01 -42.41
C GLN A 589 -4.06 14.57 -42.66
N TYR A 590 -2.74 14.36 -42.62
CA TYR A 590 -2.16 13.02 -42.73
C TYR A 590 -2.60 12.09 -41.59
N LYS A 591 -2.60 12.55 -40.33
CA LYS A 591 -3.08 11.77 -39.18
C LYS A 591 -4.57 11.41 -39.32
N GLU A 592 -5.40 12.36 -39.71
CA GLU A 592 -6.85 12.16 -39.92
C GLU A 592 -7.11 11.15 -41.05
N LYS A 593 -6.39 11.28 -42.18
CA LYS A 593 -6.46 10.36 -43.32
C LYS A 593 -6.13 8.92 -42.94
N TRP A 594 -5.03 8.69 -42.22
CA TRP A 594 -4.63 7.34 -41.83
C TRP A 594 -5.43 6.78 -40.65
N ALA A 595 -5.96 7.61 -39.76
CA ALA A 595 -6.89 7.18 -38.73
C ALA A 595 -8.22 6.67 -39.31
N ALA A 596 -8.72 7.30 -40.37
CA ALA A 596 -9.91 6.83 -41.09
C ALA A 596 -9.70 5.48 -41.77
N VAL A 597 -8.48 5.21 -42.28
CA VAL A 597 -8.12 3.93 -42.91
C VAL A 597 -8.04 2.79 -41.88
N GLU A 598 -7.59 3.05 -40.66
CA GLU A 598 -7.52 2.03 -39.59
C GLU A 598 -8.86 1.70 -38.93
N GLY A 599 -9.83 2.62 -38.99
CA GLY A 599 -11.16 2.44 -38.40
C GLY A 599 -12.13 1.57 -39.21
N GLN A 600 -11.75 1.16 -40.44
CA GLN A 600 -12.55 0.25 -41.24
C GLN A 600 -12.27 -1.21 -40.82
N PRO A 601 -13.30 -2.04 -40.56
CA PRO A 601 -13.09 -3.45 -40.27
C PRO A 601 -12.39 -4.10 -41.45
N LYS A 602 -11.29 -4.81 -41.18
CA LYS A 602 -10.61 -5.62 -42.18
C LYS A 602 -11.59 -6.73 -42.61
N ILE A 603 -12.05 -6.68 -43.86
CA ILE A 603 -12.84 -7.75 -44.50
C ILE A 603 -11.95 -8.99 -44.67
#